data_AF-A0A8H4B9S9-F1
#
_entry.id   AF-A0A8H4B9S9-F1
#
_cell.length_a   1.000
_cell.length_b   1.000
_cell.length_c   1.000
_cell.angle_alpha   90.00
_cell.angle_beta   90.00
_cell.angle_gamma   90.00
#
_symmetry.space_group_name_H-M   'P 1'
#
loop_
_entity.id
_entity.type
_entity.pdbx_description
1 polymer ?
#
loop_
_entity_poly.entity_id
_entity_poly.type
_entity_poly.pdbx_seq_one_letter_code
_entity_poly.pdbx_strand_id
1 'polypeptide(L)'
;MAKSCTDCGLLLQVFVGGASLKGLTESDVMQVMNRCSIIKCSHVFKPQKQLGFCLLHFKDKTDAACFYHTYASKEIPICQSLGGLYVQEAVFNGVKATYVIHVKSKI
;
A
#
# COMPACT_ATOMS: atom_id res chain seq x y z
N MET A 1 7.96 -24.92 -19.12
CA MET A 1 7.89 -24.48 -17.70
C MET A 1 7.77 -22.95 -17.70
N ALA A 2 6.55 -22.44 -17.50
CA ALA A 2 6.32 -21.00 -17.44
C ALA A 2 6.86 -20.47 -16.10
N LYS A 3 7.85 -19.58 -16.15
CA LYS A 3 8.30 -18.84 -14.97
C LYS A 3 7.14 -17.98 -14.48
N SER A 4 6.66 -18.25 -13.26
CA SER A 4 5.64 -17.47 -12.56
C SER A 4 6.17 -16.06 -12.31
N CYS A 5 5.96 -15.15 -13.27
CA CYS A 5 6.22 -13.72 -13.16
C CYS A 5 5.08 -12.96 -12.43
N THR A 6 4.10 -13.67 -11.87
CA THR A 6 2.96 -13.10 -11.15
C THR A 6 3.30 -12.66 -9.72
N ASP A 7 4.44 -13.09 -9.17
CA ASP A 7 4.84 -12.77 -7.78
C ASP A 7 5.62 -11.46 -7.61
N CYS A 8 6.23 -10.93 -8.69
CA CYS A 8 7.11 -9.77 -8.54
C CYS A 8 6.35 -8.44 -8.38
N GLY A 9 5.20 -8.29 -9.04
CA GLY A 9 4.43 -7.03 -9.03
C GLY A 9 3.47 -6.90 -7.85
N LEU A 10 2.95 -8.01 -7.32
CA LEU A 10 1.96 -8.01 -6.24
C LEU A 10 2.57 -7.58 -4.90
N LEU A 11 3.80 -8.02 -4.60
CA LEU A 11 4.53 -7.65 -3.38
C LEU A 11 4.99 -6.19 -3.35
N LEU A 12 4.84 -5.46 -4.47
CA LEU A 12 5.12 -4.03 -4.55
C LEU A 12 3.88 -3.18 -4.26
N GLN A 13 2.72 -3.81 -4.05
CA GLN A 13 1.44 -3.12 -3.91
C GLN A 13 0.92 -3.28 -2.51
N VAL A 14 0.24 -2.28 -1.97
CA VAL A 14 -0.48 -2.35 -0.68
C VAL A 14 -1.89 -1.78 -0.87
N PHE A 15 -2.89 -2.46 -0.32
CA PHE A 15 -4.27 -1.98 -0.34
C PHE A 15 -4.50 -0.95 0.76
N VAL A 16 -5.13 0.18 0.40
CA VAL A 16 -5.59 1.17 1.37
C VAL A 16 -7.07 1.46 1.13
N GLY A 17 -7.88 1.29 2.17
CA GLY A 17 -9.30 1.57 2.16
C GLY A 17 -9.69 2.65 3.16
N GLY A 18 -10.82 3.31 2.93
CA GLY A 18 -11.39 4.30 3.83
C GLY A 18 -12.36 5.26 3.13
N ALA A 19 -13.39 5.72 3.83
CA ALA A 19 -14.41 6.61 3.28
C ALA A 19 -13.81 7.95 2.80
N SER A 20 -12.76 8.44 3.47
CA SER A 20 -12.03 9.66 3.10
C SER A 20 -11.31 9.59 1.75
N LEU A 21 -11.20 8.41 1.13
CA LEU A 21 -10.65 8.26 -0.21
C LEU A 21 -11.68 8.49 -1.32
N LYS A 22 -12.97 8.55 -1.00
CA LYS A 22 -14.01 8.87 -1.98
C LYS A 22 -13.87 10.32 -2.42
N GLY A 23 -13.99 10.56 -3.72
CA GLY A 23 -13.87 11.91 -4.28
C GLY A 23 -12.43 12.35 -4.51
N LEU A 24 -11.42 11.56 -4.13
CA LEU A 24 -10.01 11.86 -4.41
C LEU A 24 -9.55 11.21 -5.72
N THR A 25 -8.72 11.90 -6.48
CA THR A 25 -8.02 11.34 -7.66
C THR A 25 -6.75 10.59 -7.24
N GLU A 26 -6.12 9.86 -8.17
CA GLU A 26 -4.81 9.23 -7.92
C GLU A 26 -3.76 10.25 -7.50
N SER A 27 -3.76 11.43 -8.13
CA SER A 27 -2.84 12.53 -7.81
C SER A 27 -3.05 13.06 -6.39
N ASP A 28 -4.31 13.29 -5.99
CA ASP A 28 -4.64 13.76 -4.65
C ASP A 28 -4.19 12.75 -3.59
N VAL A 29 -4.49 11.46 -3.81
CA VAL A 29 -4.09 10.39 -2.91
C VAL A 29 -2.57 10.30 -2.85
N MET A 30 -1.88 10.32 -3.99
CA MET A 30 -0.41 10.26 -4.03
C MET A 30 0.21 11.42 -3.25
N GLN A 31 -0.28 12.64 -3.45
CA GLN A 31 0.21 13.82 -2.76
C GLN A 31 0.00 13.72 -1.25
N VAL A 32 -1.19 13.31 -0.80
CA VAL A 32 -1.48 13.18 0.63
C VAL A 32 -0.68 12.04 1.27
N MET A 33 -0.68 10.86 0.66
CA MET A 33 0.07 9.70 1.18
C MET A 33 1.55 10.02 1.25
N ASN A 34 2.13 10.61 0.21
CA ASN A 34 3.54 10.99 0.22
C ASN A 34 3.84 12.19 1.12
N ARG A 35 2.85 12.98 1.52
CA ARG A 35 3.03 14.02 2.55
C ARG A 35 3.04 13.44 3.95
N CYS A 36 2.14 12.51 4.27
CA CYS A 36 1.92 12.03 5.63
C CYS A 36 2.72 10.76 5.98
N SER A 37 2.95 9.88 5.00
CA SER A 37 3.69 8.64 5.21
C SER A 37 5.19 8.88 5.29
N ILE A 38 5.89 8.12 6.13
CA ILE A 38 7.37 8.09 6.13
C ILE A 38 7.88 7.41 4.85
N ILE A 39 7.15 6.40 4.38
CA ILE A 39 7.52 5.55 3.24
C ILE A 39 6.71 6.01 2.03
N LYS A 40 7.40 6.43 0.96
CA LYS A 40 6.76 7.07 -0.18
C LYS A 40 6.35 6.03 -1.22
N CYS A 41 5.10 6.11 -1.69
CA CYS A 41 4.66 5.31 -2.83
C CYS A 41 5.11 5.96 -4.15
N SER A 42 5.48 5.13 -5.12
CA SER A 42 5.88 5.54 -6.47
C SER A 42 4.69 5.79 -7.38
N HIS A 43 3.59 5.09 -7.17
CA HIS A 43 2.37 5.21 -7.97
C HIS A 43 1.14 4.87 -7.13
N VAL A 44 -0.02 5.44 -7.51
CA VAL A 44 -1.31 5.12 -6.91
C VAL A 44 -2.23 4.64 -8.01
N PHE A 45 -2.78 3.44 -7.86
CA PHE A 45 -3.86 2.97 -8.71
C PHE A 45 -5.20 3.15 -8.00
N LYS A 46 -6.09 3.94 -8.59
CA LYS A 46 -7.45 4.18 -8.07
C LYS A 46 -8.46 3.96 -9.20
N PRO A 47 -9.13 2.79 -9.24
CA PRO A 47 -9.95 2.42 -10.39
C PRO A 47 -11.13 3.37 -10.62
N GLN A 48 -11.71 3.93 -9.56
CA GLN A 48 -12.76 4.94 -9.67
C GLN A 48 -12.69 5.95 -8.51
N LYS A 49 -12.95 7.22 -8.82
CA LYS A 49 -12.98 8.33 -7.86
C LYS A 49 -13.98 8.11 -6.71
N GLN A 50 -15.12 7.49 -7.02
CA GLN A 50 -16.21 7.21 -6.05
C GLN A 50 -15.93 6.04 -5.11
N LEU A 51 -14.92 5.21 -5.39
CA LEU A 51 -14.55 4.08 -4.55
C LEU A 51 -13.71 4.55 -3.36
N GLY A 52 -13.98 3.98 -2.19
CA GLY A 52 -13.26 4.26 -0.95
C GLY A 52 -11.98 3.45 -0.80
N PHE A 53 -11.27 3.15 -1.90
CA PHE A 53 -9.99 2.44 -1.83
C PHE A 53 -9.04 2.85 -2.96
N CYS A 54 -7.78 2.47 -2.81
CA CYS A 54 -6.73 2.53 -3.82
C CYS A 54 -5.66 1.45 -3.55
N LEU A 55 -4.82 1.18 -4.53
CA LEU A 55 -3.58 0.41 -4.37
C LEU A 55 -2.40 1.36 -4.44
N LEU A 56 -1.56 1.34 -3.40
CA LEU A 56 -0.28 2.04 -3.39
C LEU A 56 0.78 1.13 -3.95
N HIS A 57 1.49 1.57 -4.98
CA HIS A 57 2.64 0.88 -5.53
C HIS A 57 3.92 1.49 -5.01
N PHE A 58 4.89 0.64 -4.72
CA PHE A 58 6.22 1.01 -4.25
C PHE A 58 7.28 0.56 -5.26
N LYS A 59 8.44 1.20 -5.20
CA LYS A 59 9.58 0.87 -6.07
C LYS A 59 10.23 -0.46 -5.67
N ASP A 60 10.15 -0.81 -4.40
CA ASP A 60 10.81 -1.96 -3.80
C ASP A 60 9.87 -2.72 -2.83
N LYS A 61 10.13 -4.02 -2.69
CA LYS A 61 9.34 -4.93 -1.83
C LYS A 61 9.56 -4.64 -0.35
N THR A 62 10.75 -4.18 0.04
CA THR A 62 11.05 -3.76 1.42
C THR A 62 10.23 -2.53 1.79
N ASP A 63 10.14 -1.54 0.91
CA ASP A 63 9.29 -0.36 1.15
C ASP A 63 7.81 -0.73 1.31
N ALA A 64 7.28 -1.57 0.40
CA ALA A 64 5.91 -2.06 0.52
C ALA A 64 5.68 -2.82 1.83
N ALA A 65 6.61 -3.69 2.22
CA ALA A 65 6.54 -4.42 3.48
C ALA A 65 6.61 -3.49 4.70
N CYS A 66 7.56 -2.55 4.72
CA CYS A 66 7.69 -1.58 5.78
C CYS A 66 6.42 -0.71 5.90
N PHE A 67 5.82 -0.31 4.78
CA PHE A 67 4.58 0.46 4.79
C PHE A 67 3.44 -0.36 5.39
N TYR A 68 3.24 -1.58 4.89
CA TYR A 68 2.22 -2.49 5.41
C TYR A 68 2.39 -2.73 6.92
N HIS A 69 3.58 -3.13 7.38
CA HIS A 69 3.83 -3.41 8.80
C HIS A 69 3.73 -2.16 9.68
N THR A 70 4.03 -0.98 9.16
CA THR A 70 3.93 0.27 9.93
C THR A 70 2.47 0.69 10.12
N TYR A 71 1.64 0.60 9.08
CA TYR A 71 0.30 1.19 9.09
C TYR A 71 -0.82 0.16 9.26
N ALA A 72 -0.62 -1.09 8.85
CA ALA A 72 -1.56 -2.19 9.09
C ALA A 72 -1.36 -2.83 10.47
N SER A 73 -0.12 -3.21 10.81
CA SER A 73 0.13 -4.01 12.02
C SER A 73 0.27 -3.18 13.31
N LYS A 74 0.74 -1.93 13.22
CA LYS A 74 0.88 -1.05 14.39
C LYS A 74 -0.30 -0.10 14.59
N GLU A 75 -1.33 -0.19 13.73
CA GLU A 75 -2.52 0.67 13.73
C GLU A 75 -2.20 2.18 13.77
N ILE A 76 -1.05 2.56 13.22
CA ILE A 76 -0.66 3.96 13.13
C ILE A 76 -1.50 4.60 12.01
N PRO A 77 -2.19 5.72 12.26
CA PRO A 77 -2.90 6.41 11.19
C PRO A 77 -1.90 6.93 10.15
N ILE A 78 -2.11 6.59 8.87
CA ILE A 78 -1.23 7.05 7.77
C ILE A 78 -1.22 8.58 7.71
N CYS A 79 -2.40 9.19 7.82
CA CYS A 79 -2.55 10.63 7.84
C CYS A 79 -3.69 11.04 8.75
N GLN A 80 -3.44 11.97 9.69
CA GLN A 80 -4.49 12.47 10.58
C GLN A 80 -5.59 13.24 9.84
N SER A 81 -5.29 13.85 8.68
CA SER A 81 -6.28 14.56 7.86
C SER A 81 -7.20 13.64 7.06
N LEU A 82 -6.81 12.37 6.88
CA LEU A 82 -7.65 11.35 6.25
C LEU A 82 -8.03 10.33 7.32
N GLY A 83 -9.14 10.60 8.01
CA GLY A 83 -9.64 9.72 9.06
C GLY A 83 -10.13 8.37 8.54
N GLY A 84 -10.02 7.33 9.38
CA GLY A 84 -10.63 6.02 9.10
C GLY A 84 -10.02 5.29 7.90
N LEU A 85 -8.76 5.58 7.58
CA LEU A 85 -7.99 4.76 6.64
C LEU A 85 -7.55 3.46 7.31
N TYR A 86 -7.58 2.36 6.55
CA TYR A 86 -7.04 1.08 6.96
C TYR A 86 -6.19 0.48 5.83
N VAL A 87 -5.22 -0.35 6.22
CA VAL A 87 -4.24 -0.95 5.31
C VAL A 87 -4.40 -2.46 5.34
N GLN A 88 -4.38 -3.09 4.17
CA GLN A 88 -4.49 -4.54 3.99
C GLN A 88 -3.55 -5.03 2.90
N GLU A 89 -3.39 -6.35 2.84
CA GLU A 89 -2.65 -7.01 1.78
C GLU A 89 -3.31 -6.75 0.42
N ALA A 90 -2.50 -6.43 -0.58
CA ALA A 90 -2.99 -6.42 -1.95
C ALA A 90 -3.42 -7.83 -2.36
N VAL A 91 -4.56 -7.95 -3.05
CA VAL A 91 -5.10 -9.23 -3.52
C VAL A 91 -5.23 -9.18 -5.03
N PHE A 92 -4.65 -10.15 -5.73
CA PHE A 92 -4.75 -10.29 -7.18
C PHE A 92 -5.07 -11.73 -7.54
N ASN A 93 -6.17 -11.96 -8.28
CA ASN A 93 -6.65 -13.29 -8.67
C ASN A 93 -6.73 -14.29 -7.49
N GLY A 94 -7.17 -13.82 -6.31
CA GLY A 94 -7.28 -14.64 -5.10
C GLY A 94 -5.97 -14.89 -4.34
N VAL A 95 -4.83 -14.45 -4.88
CA VAL A 95 -3.53 -14.50 -4.20
C VAL A 95 -3.33 -13.22 -3.40
N LYS A 96 -2.97 -13.35 -2.13
CA LYS A 96 -2.65 -12.21 -1.24
C LYS A 96 -1.14 -11.94 -1.23
N ALA A 97 -0.75 -10.68 -1.27
CA ALA A 97 0.62 -10.26 -1.03
C ALA A 97 1.04 -10.66 0.41
N THR A 98 2.15 -11.37 0.56
CA THR A 98 2.71 -11.71 1.88
C THR A 98 3.96 -10.88 2.12
N TYR A 99 3.91 -9.94 3.07
CA TYR A 99 5.03 -9.05 3.35
C TYR A 99 5.91 -9.60 4.48
N VAL A 100 7.12 -10.05 4.15
CA VAL A 100 8.10 -10.54 5.11
C VAL A 100 9.22 -9.50 5.27
N ILE A 101 9.44 -9.01 6.49
CA ILE A 101 10.61 -8.17 6.79
C ILE A 101 11.74 -9.10 7.22
N HIS A 102 12.74 -9.27 6.35
CA HIS A 102 13.99 -9.93 6.73
C HIS A 102 14.86 -8.94 7.49
N VAL A 103 14.70 -8.89 8.81
CA VAL A 103 15.67 -8.20 9.67
C VAL A 103 16.95 -9.04 9.62
N LYS A 104 17.94 -8.62 8.83
CA LYS A 104 19.29 -9.15 8.95
C LYS A 104 19.83 -8.68 10.29
N SER A 105 19.64 -9.46 11.35
CA SER A 105 20.38 -9.29 12.60
C SER A 105 21.87 -9.39 12.27
N LYS A 106 22.56 -8.24 12.26
CA LYS A 106 24.01 -8.23 12.39
C LYS A 106 24.30 -8.54 13.86
N ILE A 107 24.77 -9.75 14.13
CA ILE A 107 25.54 -10.07 15.34
C ILE A 107 26.98 -9.59 15.06
#